data_AF-A0A139R2M0-F1
#
_entry.id   AF-A0A139R2M0-F1
#
_cell.length_a   1.000
_cell.length_b   1.000
_cell.length_c   1.000
_cell.angle_alpha   90.00
_cell.angle_beta   90.00
_cell.angle_gamma   90.00
#
_symmetry.space_group_name_H-M   'P 1'
#
loop_
_entity.id
_entity.type
_entity.pdbx_description
1 polymer ?
#
loop_
_entity_poly.entity_id
_entity_poly.type
_entity_poly.pdbx_seq_one_letter_code
_entity_poly.pdbx_strand_id
1 'polypeptide(L)'
;MNGKKEQILVSKSKIIEGTFRLLKLYTFDELTLNEILDEANISKRTFYRYFSNKQDILNYYYDDFITNYRSLESEILHQSSLNGVLGVTLDYFYQNRHYLRLLIKNQKFYLLLEKFNRAAVRIYQSIDAPWHIKAKTPLELTDSLLFIVGGYSNIISSWLTEENPRNPQEIAEHINNIFINVSRNLEL
;
A
#
# COMPACT_ATOMS: atom_id res chain seq x y z
N MET A 1 23.47 14.14 19.34
CA MET A 1 22.10 14.38 18.78
C MET A 1 21.52 13.20 17.99
N ASN A 2 22.30 12.19 17.57
CA ASN A 2 21.79 11.03 16.80
C ASN A 2 21.05 9.97 17.63
N GLY A 3 21.56 9.61 18.81
CA GLY A 3 20.99 8.50 19.62
C GLY A 3 19.54 8.72 20.09
N LYS A 4 19.10 9.97 20.29
CA LYS A 4 17.70 10.26 20.64
C LYS A 4 16.75 9.98 19.49
N LYS A 5 17.13 10.31 18.24
CA LYS A 5 16.31 10.02 17.04
C LYS A 5 16.26 8.52 16.78
N GLU A 6 17.38 7.84 16.92
CA GLU A 6 17.47 6.39 16.76
C GLU A 6 16.60 5.64 17.78
N GLN A 7 16.64 6.03 19.05
CA GLN A 7 15.78 5.43 20.09
C GLN A 7 14.29 5.63 19.81
N ILE A 8 13.91 6.76 19.19
CA ILE A 8 12.52 7.01 18.76
C ILE A 8 12.11 6.00 17.70
N LEU A 9 12.92 5.84 16.64
CA LEU A 9 12.64 4.92 15.54
C LEU A 9 12.56 3.47 16.03
N VAL A 10 13.49 3.05 16.89
CA VAL A 10 13.48 1.71 17.50
C VAL A 10 12.20 1.48 18.30
N SER A 11 11.74 2.46 19.08
CA SER A 11 10.51 2.32 19.86
C SER A 11 9.29 2.18 18.95
N LYS A 12 9.20 2.97 17.88
CA LYS A 12 8.11 2.88 16.89
C LYS A 12 8.11 1.52 16.19
N SER A 13 9.28 1.02 15.74
CA SER A 13 9.40 -0.30 15.10
C SER A 13 8.90 -1.41 16.01
N LYS A 14 9.32 -1.43 17.28
CA LYS A 14 8.87 -2.43 18.26
C LYS A 14 7.35 -2.44 18.44
N ILE A 15 6.72 -1.26 18.50
CA ILE A 15 5.26 -1.13 18.64
C ILE A 15 4.55 -1.68 17.40
N ILE A 16 5.03 -1.35 16.20
CA ILE A 16 4.45 -1.81 14.93
C ILE A 16 4.59 -3.33 14.82
N GLU A 17 5.80 -3.86 15.01
CA GLU A 17 6.06 -5.29 14.94
C GLU A 17 5.25 -6.07 15.99
N GLY A 18 5.17 -5.57 17.22
CA GLY A 18 4.34 -6.17 18.27
C GLY A 18 2.85 -6.18 17.88
N THR A 19 2.35 -5.08 17.33
CA THR A 19 0.98 -5.00 16.80
C THR A 19 0.76 -6.07 15.73
N PHE A 20 1.63 -6.16 14.71
CA PHE A 20 1.48 -7.16 13.65
C PHE A 20 1.69 -8.60 14.11
N ARG A 21 2.46 -8.86 15.18
CA ARG A 21 2.52 -10.19 15.81
C ARG A 21 1.16 -10.56 16.42
N LEU A 22 0.53 -9.64 17.14
CA LEU A 22 -0.79 -9.84 17.72
C LEU A 22 -1.89 -9.99 16.66
N LEU A 23 -1.79 -9.30 15.53
CA LEU A 23 -2.74 -9.44 14.41
C LEU A 23 -2.75 -10.83 13.76
N LYS A 24 -1.79 -11.70 14.08
CA LYS A 24 -1.82 -13.11 13.68
C LYS A 24 -2.81 -13.94 14.52
N LEU A 25 -3.17 -13.44 15.71
CA LEU A 25 -3.96 -14.15 16.72
C LEU A 25 -5.31 -13.47 17.00
N TYR A 26 -5.36 -12.15 16.93
CA TYR A 26 -6.53 -11.35 17.30
C TYR A 26 -6.86 -10.32 16.21
N THR A 27 -8.09 -9.80 16.23
CA THR A 27 -8.43 -8.67 15.35
C THR A 27 -7.93 -7.35 15.91
N PHE A 28 -7.61 -6.38 15.05
CA PHE A 28 -7.15 -5.05 15.47
C PHE A 28 -8.16 -4.32 16.37
N ASP A 29 -9.46 -4.55 16.14
CA ASP A 29 -10.51 -3.89 16.89
C ASP A 29 -10.63 -4.44 18.32
N GLU A 30 -10.41 -5.75 18.51
CA GLU A 30 -10.34 -6.41 19.82
C GLU A 30 -9.10 -6.04 20.63
N LEU A 31 -7.95 -5.80 19.96
CA LEU A 31 -6.70 -5.50 20.65
C LEU A 31 -6.79 -4.24 21.50
N THR A 32 -6.42 -4.36 22.77
CA THR A 32 -6.24 -3.23 23.67
C THR A 32 -4.88 -2.59 23.49
N LEU A 33 -4.75 -1.32 23.87
CA LEU A 33 -3.45 -0.66 23.90
C LEU A 33 -2.48 -1.39 24.85
N ASN A 34 -2.95 -1.91 25.98
CA ASN A 34 -2.08 -2.59 26.95
C ASN A 34 -1.43 -3.84 26.34
N GLU A 35 -2.21 -4.69 25.66
CA GLU A 35 -1.68 -5.91 25.03
C GLU A 35 -0.59 -5.59 24.00
N ILE A 36 -0.80 -4.54 23.19
CA ILE A 36 0.20 -4.07 22.22
C ILE A 36 1.49 -3.62 22.93
N LEU A 37 1.35 -2.88 24.02
CA LEU A 37 2.48 -2.35 24.77
C LEU A 37 3.26 -3.43 25.50
N ASP A 38 2.57 -4.42 26.04
CA ASP A 38 3.17 -5.58 26.71
C ASP A 38 3.94 -6.43 25.69
N GLU A 39 3.34 -6.74 24.54
CA GLU A 39 3.99 -7.47 23.44
C GLU A 39 5.20 -6.72 22.86
N ALA A 40 5.14 -5.38 22.80
CA ALA A 40 6.25 -4.56 22.32
C ALA A 40 7.34 -4.31 23.37
N ASN A 41 7.08 -4.65 24.64
CA ASN A 41 7.88 -4.28 25.80
C ASN A 41 8.13 -2.75 25.87
N ILE A 42 7.05 -1.96 25.79
CA ILE A 42 7.08 -0.49 25.80
C ILE A 42 6.14 0.05 26.87
N SER A 43 6.62 0.96 27.72
CA SER A 43 5.75 1.62 28.70
C SER A 43 4.75 2.58 28.06
N LYS A 44 3.58 2.77 28.69
CA LYS A 44 2.57 3.79 28.29
C LYS A 44 3.18 5.17 28.13
N ARG A 45 4.07 5.58 29.05
CA ARG A 45 4.77 6.88 28.99
C ARG A 45 5.58 7.02 27.71
N THR A 46 6.26 5.96 27.29
CA THR A 46 7.04 5.95 26.03
C THR A 46 6.12 5.94 24.82
N PHE A 47 5.02 5.20 24.85
CA PHE A 47 4.01 5.19 23.79
C PHE A 47 3.43 6.58 23.53
N TYR A 48 2.93 7.25 24.58
CA TYR A 48 2.30 8.57 24.48
C TYR A 48 3.26 9.69 24.07
N ARG A 49 4.57 9.43 24.01
CA ARG A 49 5.55 10.33 23.42
C ARG A 49 5.46 10.38 21.88
N TYR A 50 4.85 9.36 21.25
CA TYR A 50 4.87 9.16 19.80
C TYR A 50 3.51 8.94 19.18
N PHE A 51 2.57 8.36 19.93
CA PHE A 51 1.25 7.98 19.47
C PHE A 51 0.21 8.45 20.48
N SER A 52 -0.93 8.95 20.02
CA SER A 52 -2.03 9.38 20.88
C SER A 52 -3.00 8.22 21.17
N ASN A 53 -3.15 7.29 20.25
CA ASN A 53 -4.05 6.14 20.36
C ASN A 53 -3.53 4.93 19.54
N LYS A 54 -4.19 3.76 19.65
CA LYS A 54 -3.76 2.55 18.92
C LYS A 54 -3.87 2.71 17.40
N GLN A 55 -4.80 3.52 16.91
CA GLN A 55 -4.99 3.77 15.46
C GLN A 55 -3.79 4.50 14.86
N ASP A 56 -3.11 5.36 15.63
CA ASP A 56 -1.92 6.06 15.16
C ASP A 56 -0.75 5.11 14.82
N ILE A 57 -0.74 3.90 15.38
CA ILE A 57 0.24 2.86 15.05
C ILE A 57 0.09 2.47 13.58
N LEU A 58 -1.13 2.19 13.13
CA LEU A 58 -1.41 1.83 11.74
C LEU A 58 -1.18 3.02 10.81
N ASN A 59 -1.58 4.23 11.22
CA ASN A 59 -1.32 5.44 10.44
C ASN A 59 0.17 5.65 10.18
N TYR A 60 1.00 5.47 11.21
CA TYR A 60 2.45 5.57 11.05
C TYR A 60 2.99 4.47 10.13
N TYR A 61 2.52 3.23 10.25
CA TYR A 61 2.88 2.16 9.32
C TYR A 61 2.52 2.52 7.87
N TYR A 62 1.34 3.09 7.63
CA TYR A 62 0.92 3.50 6.28
C TYR A 62 1.81 4.61 5.72
N ASP A 63 2.13 5.60 6.55
CA ASP A 63 2.98 6.72 6.13
C ASP A 63 4.41 6.24 5.83
N ASP A 64 4.93 5.30 6.61
CA ASP A 64 6.23 4.67 6.36
C ASP A 64 6.23 3.83 5.07
N PHE A 65 5.21 2.99 4.86
CA PHE A 65 5.01 2.23 3.62
C PHE A 65 4.97 3.16 2.39
N ILE A 66 4.21 4.25 2.45
CA ILE A 66 4.10 5.19 1.34
C ILE A 66 5.41 5.96 1.12
N THR A 67 6.10 6.34 2.19
CA THR A 67 7.40 7.02 2.10
C THR A 67 8.42 6.11 1.42
N ASN A 68 8.47 4.84 1.80
CA ASN A 68 9.34 3.85 1.19
C ASN A 68 8.96 3.56 -0.27
N TYR A 69 7.66 3.46 -0.58
CA TYR A 69 7.17 3.33 -1.96
C TYR A 69 7.61 4.50 -2.84
N ARG A 70 7.57 5.74 -2.33
CA ARG A 70 8.03 6.92 -3.09
C ARG A 70 9.52 6.87 -3.45
N SER A 71 10.33 6.09 -2.73
CA SER A 71 11.73 5.91 -3.11
C SER A 71 11.91 5.17 -4.45
N LEU A 72 10.86 4.47 -4.90
CA LEU A 72 10.80 3.79 -6.20
C LEU A 72 10.40 4.72 -7.36
N GLU A 73 10.12 6.00 -7.10
CA GLU A 73 9.64 6.94 -8.12
C GLU A 73 10.57 6.97 -9.34
N SER A 74 11.89 7.05 -9.14
CA SER A 74 12.85 7.00 -10.24
C SER A 74 12.70 5.71 -11.04
N GLU A 75 12.67 4.55 -10.41
CA GLU A 75 12.56 3.25 -11.10
C GLU A 75 11.25 3.13 -11.90
N ILE A 76 10.15 3.61 -11.33
CA ILE A 76 8.83 3.67 -11.98
C ILE A 76 8.88 4.58 -13.21
N LEU A 77 9.48 5.77 -13.09
CA LEU A 77 9.59 6.75 -14.17
C LEU A 77 10.48 6.28 -15.33
N HIS A 78 11.44 5.38 -15.08
CA HIS A 78 12.29 4.81 -16.12
C HIS A 78 11.63 3.66 -16.90
N GLN A 79 10.48 3.16 -16.45
CA GLN A 79 9.76 2.13 -17.20
C GLN A 79 9.19 2.70 -18.49
N SER A 80 9.21 1.92 -19.57
CA SER A 80 8.69 2.33 -20.88
C SER A 80 7.32 1.71 -21.22
N SER A 81 6.73 0.98 -20.27
CA SER A 81 5.43 0.32 -20.45
C SER A 81 4.64 0.24 -19.15
N LEU A 82 3.32 0.16 -19.25
CA LEU A 82 2.43 -0.09 -18.12
C LEU A 82 2.78 -1.40 -17.39
N ASN A 83 3.13 -2.46 -18.14
CA ASN A 83 3.56 -3.72 -17.54
C ASN A 83 4.81 -3.55 -16.65
N GLY A 84 5.80 -2.76 -17.11
CA GLY A 84 6.99 -2.44 -16.32
C GLY A 84 6.64 -1.67 -15.05
N VAL A 85 5.81 -0.63 -15.16
CA VAL A 85 5.31 0.14 -14.01
C VAL A 85 4.60 -0.77 -13.00
N LEU A 86 3.68 -1.61 -13.49
CA LEU A 86 2.95 -2.57 -12.66
C LEU A 86 3.89 -3.56 -11.98
N GLY A 87 4.93 -4.04 -12.68
CA GLY A 87 5.93 -4.96 -12.12
C GLY A 87 6.65 -4.36 -10.91
N VAL A 88 7.16 -3.13 -11.03
CA VAL A 88 7.86 -2.43 -9.93
C VAL A 88 6.91 -2.21 -8.75
N THR A 89 5.70 -1.70 -9.02
CA THR A 89 4.72 -1.45 -7.95
C THR A 89 4.28 -2.75 -7.27
N LEU A 90 3.93 -3.79 -8.02
CA LEU A 90 3.45 -5.05 -7.46
C LEU A 90 4.54 -5.81 -6.71
N ASP A 91 5.80 -5.74 -7.14
CA ASP A 91 6.91 -6.31 -6.36
C ASP A 91 6.99 -5.66 -4.97
N TYR A 92 6.87 -4.33 -4.88
CA TYR A 92 6.86 -3.64 -3.59
C TYR A 92 5.70 -4.11 -2.67
N PHE A 93 4.50 -4.27 -3.22
CA PHE A 93 3.37 -4.85 -2.48
C PHE A 93 3.67 -6.29 -2.02
N TYR A 94 4.32 -7.09 -2.88
CA TYR A 94 4.67 -8.46 -2.59
C TYR A 94 5.73 -8.60 -1.49
N GLN A 95 6.78 -7.78 -1.50
CA GLN A 95 7.81 -7.78 -0.44
C GLN A 95 7.20 -7.44 0.94
N ASN A 96 6.13 -6.63 0.95
CA ASN A 96 5.42 -6.24 2.16
C ASN A 96 4.21 -7.14 2.49
N ARG A 97 3.97 -8.19 1.69
CA ARG A 97 2.77 -9.03 1.74
C ARG A 97 2.42 -9.54 3.14
N HIS A 98 3.42 -9.90 3.94
CA HIS A 98 3.22 -10.46 5.27
C HIS A 98 2.37 -9.56 6.18
N TYR A 99 2.63 -8.25 6.20
CA TYR A 99 1.85 -7.27 6.95
C TYR A 99 0.58 -6.86 6.20
N LEU A 100 0.66 -6.66 4.89
CA LEU A 100 -0.51 -6.26 4.10
C LEU A 100 -1.63 -7.30 4.17
N ARG A 101 -1.31 -8.59 4.14
CA ARG A 101 -2.29 -9.67 4.31
C ARG A 101 -3.00 -9.60 5.66
N LEU A 102 -2.29 -9.24 6.73
CA LEU A 102 -2.88 -9.07 8.05
C LEU A 102 -3.83 -7.87 8.07
N LEU A 103 -3.48 -6.76 7.41
CA LEU A 103 -4.37 -5.61 7.25
C LEU A 103 -5.62 -5.95 6.45
N ILE A 104 -5.51 -6.76 5.39
CA ILE A 104 -6.66 -7.20 4.58
C ILE A 104 -7.61 -8.04 5.44
N LYS A 105 -7.07 -9.05 6.16
CA LYS A 105 -7.87 -9.89 7.08
C LYS A 105 -8.54 -9.09 8.20
N ASN A 106 -7.94 -7.98 8.60
CA ASN A 106 -8.48 -7.08 9.63
C ASN A 106 -9.34 -5.94 9.08
N GLN A 107 -9.64 -5.94 7.77
CA GLN A 107 -10.41 -4.87 7.11
C GLN A 107 -9.80 -3.47 7.31
N LYS A 108 -8.47 -3.37 7.46
CA LYS A 108 -7.73 -2.11 7.62
C LYS A 108 -6.87 -1.75 6.39
N PHE A 109 -6.83 -2.60 5.38
CA PHE A 109 -6.05 -2.34 4.16
C PHE A 109 -6.57 -1.17 3.33
N TYR A 110 -7.88 -0.90 3.35
CA TYR A 110 -8.47 0.19 2.59
C TYR A 110 -7.91 1.57 2.95
N LEU A 111 -7.51 1.79 4.22
CA LEU A 111 -6.90 3.05 4.67
C LEU A 111 -5.55 3.31 4.00
N LEU A 112 -4.78 2.24 3.78
CA LEU A 112 -3.53 2.32 3.03
C LEU A 112 -3.81 2.64 1.56
N LEU A 113 -4.74 1.90 0.94
CA LEU A 113 -5.14 2.13 -0.45
C LEU A 113 -5.65 3.55 -0.67
N GLU A 114 -6.44 4.12 0.24
CA GLU A 114 -6.96 5.49 0.12
C GLU A 114 -5.82 6.52 0.06
N LYS A 115 -4.80 6.37 0.92
CA LYS A 115 -3.61 7.23 0.91
C LYS A 115 -2.79 7.02 -0.38
N PHE A 116 -2.65 5.78 -0.83
CA PHE A 116 -1.91 5.42 -2.05
C PHE A 116 -2.59 5.96 -3.32
N ASN A 117 -3.89 5.76 -3.45
CA ASN A 117 -4.71 6.16 -4.60
C ASN A 117 -4.71 7.68 -4.80
N ARG A 118 -4.75 8.45 -3.70
CA ARG A 118 -4.58 9.92 -3.76
C ARG A 118 -3.24 10.34 -4.36
N ALA A 119 -2.17 9.60 -4.09
CA ALA A 119 -0.86 9.88 -4.66
C ALA A 119 -0.78 9.43 -6.13
N ALA A 120 -1.32 8.27 -6.46
CA ALA A 120 -1.31 7.71 -7.81
C ALA A 120 -2.01 8.62 -8.83
N VAL A 121 -3.18 9.18 -8.51
CA VAL A 121 -3.89 10.12 -9.40
C VAL A 121 -3.03 11.35 -9.72
N ARG A 122 -2.34 11.91 -8.73
CA ARG A 122 -1.46 13.08 -8.93
C ARG A 122 -0.27 12.74 -9.81
N ILE A 123 0.36 11.59 -9.57
CA ILE A 123 1.52 11.11 -10.35
C ILE A 123 1.10 10.89 -11.80
N TYR A 124 0.01 10.16 -12.03
CA TYR A 124 -0.55 9.92 -13.35
C TYR A 124 -0.81 11.23 -14.12
N GLN A 125 -1.36 12.26 -13.46
CA GLN A 125 -1.61 13.57 -14.09
C GLN A 125 -0.34 14.39 -14.35
N SER A 126 0.76 14.10 -13.65
CA SER A 126 2.00 14.88 -13.72
C SER A 126 3.01 14.39 -14.76
N ILE A 127 2.78 13.21 -15.33
CA ILE A 127 3.69 12.57 -16.28
C ILE A 127 2.99 12.46 -17.63
N ASP A 128 3.73 12.67 -18.72
CA ASP A 128 3.28 12.32 -20.06
C ASP A 128 3.90 10.98 -20.45
N ALA A 129 3.14 9.90 -20.34
CA ALA A 129 3.62 8.55 -20.60
C ALA A 129 2.86 7.90 -21.76
N PRO A 130 3.54 7.15 -22.67
CA PRO A 130 2.92 6.52 -23.84
C PRO A 130 1.74 5.58 -23.54
N TRP A 131 1.66 5.03 -22.32
CA TRP A 131 0.60 4.12 -21.88
C TRP A 131 -0.55 4.81 -21.15
N HIS A 132 -0.57 6.15 -21.08
CA HIS A 132 -1.69 6.88 -20.50
C HIS A 132 -2.97 6.73 -21.35
N ILE A 133 -4.09 6.55 -20.65
CA ILE A 133 -5.44 6.59 -21.18
C ILE A 133 -5.64 7.91 -21.91
N LYS A 134 -6.04 7.80 -23.18
CA LYS A 134 -6.47 8.95 -23.97
C LYS A 134 -7.93 9.24 -23.67
N ALA A 135 -8.18 10.15 -22.73
CA ALA A 135 -9.51 10.65 -22.43
C ALA A 135 -9.80 11.95 -23.21
N LYS A 136 -11.03 12.14 -23.68
CA LYS A 136 -11.44 13.35 -24.41
C LYS A 136 -11.77 14.51 -23.47
N THR A 137 -12.13 14.21 -22.22
CA THR A 137 -12.48 15.21 -21.20
C THR A 137 -11.84 14.90 -19.84
N PRO A 138 -11.66 15.91 -18.97
CA PRO A 138 -11.20 15.68 -17.60
C PRO A 138 -12.11 14.75 -16.77
N LEU A 139 -13.43 14.78 -17.02
CA LEU A 139 -14.39 13.90 -16.34
C LEU A 139 -14.20 12.44 -16.75
N GLU A 140 -14.12 12.18 -18.06
CA GLU A 140 -13.83 10.85 -18.62
C GLU A 140 -12.49 10.30 -18.11
N LEU A 141 -11.48 11.15 -17.99
CA LEU A 141 -10.21 10.77 -17.39
C LEU A 141 -10.37 10.35 -15.93
N THR A 142 -11.13 11.13 -15.16
CA THR A 142 -11.38 10.86 -13.74
C THR A 142 -12.13 9.55 -13.56
N ASP A 143 -13.20 9.31 -14.32
CA ASP A 143 -13.98 8.08 -14.24
C ASP A 143 -13.14 6.85 -14.62
N SER A 144 -12.32 6.97 -15.67
CA SER A 144 -11.41 5.91 -16.09
C SER A 144 -10.39 5.58 -15.00
N LEU A 145 -9.77 6.60 -14.39
CA LEU A 145 -8.82 6.42 -13.30
C LEU A 145 -9.46 5.77 -12.07
N LEU A 146 -10.68 6.19 -11.70
CA LEU A 146 -11.41 5.59 -10.58
C LEU A 146 -11.72 4.11 -10.83
N PHE A 147 -12.17 3.76 -12.05
CA PHE A 147 -12.42 2.38 -12.44
C PHE A 147 -11.15 1.51 -12.36
N ILE A 148 -10.04 2.00 -12.92
CA ILE A 148 -8.75 1.29 -12.93
C ILE A 148 -8.21 1.11 -11.52
N VAL A 149 -8.20 2.18 -10.73
CA VAL A 149 -7.72 2.14 -9.35
C VAL A 149 -8.58 1.19 -8.51
N GLY A 150 -9.90 1.17 -8.71
CA GLY A 150 -10.80 0.23 -8.06
C GLY A 150 -10.52 -1.22 -8.44
N GLY A 151 -10.42 -1.52 -9.74
CA GLY A 151 -10.07 -2.86 -10.24
C GLY A 151 -8.70 -3.32 -9.74
N TYR A 152 -7.70 -2.46 -9.84
CA TYR A 152 -6.34 -2.68 -9.35
C TYR A 152 -6.31 -2.99 -7.85
N SER A 153 -7.00 -2.17 -7.04
CA SER A 153 -7.10 -2.34 -5.58
C SER A 153 -7.72 -3.68 -5.19
N ASN A 154 -8.76 -4.11 -5.91
CA ASN A 154 -9.42 -5.40 -5.68
C ASN A 154 -8.51 -6.58 -6.06
N ILE A 155 -7.82 -6.50 -7.20
CA ILE A 155 -6.87 -7.53 -7.62
C ILE A 155 -5.74 -7.67 -6.61
N ILE A 156 -5.13 -6.56 -6.16
CA ILE A 156 -4.08 -6.60 -5.13
C ILE A 156 -4.61 -7.24 -3.84
N SER A 157 -5.78 -6.81 -3.37
CA SER A 157 -6.35 -7.32 -2.12
C SER A 157 -6.56 -8.83 -2.18
N SER A 158 -7.10 -9.33 -3.30
CA SER A 158 -7.26 -10.77 -3.53
C SER A 158 -5.92 -11.49 -3.60
N TRP A 159 -5.02 -11.03 -4.48
CA TRP A 159 -3.73 -11.65 -4.75
C TRP A 159 -2.85 -11.74 -3.49
N LEU A 160 -2.76 -10.69 -2.69
CA LEU A 160 -1.97 -10.70 -1.45
C LEU A 160 -2.49 -11.70 -0.41
N THR A 161 -3.75 -12.16 -0.52
CA THR A 161 -4.32 -13.17 0.38
C THR A 161 -4.18 -14.61 -0.10
N GLU A 162 -3.79 -14.85 -1.35
CA GLU A 162 -3.56 -16.19 -1.92
C GLU A 162 -2.58 -17.01 -1.05
N GLU A 163 -2.85 -18.29 -0.78
CA GLU A 163 -1.94 -19.12 0.02
C GLU A 163 -0.57 -19.26 -0.65
N ASN A 164 -0.60 -19.57 -1.95
CA ASN A 164 0.56 -19.65 -2.84
C ASN A 164 0.44 -18.55 -3.90
N PRO A 165 0.82 -17.30 -3.56
CA PRO A 165 0.63 -16.19 -4.47
C PRO A 165 1.50 -16.37 -5.72
N ARG A 166 0.89 -16.07 -6.87
CA ARG A 166 1.63 -15.91 -8.14
C ARG A 166 2.72 -14.85 -8.02
N ASN A 167 3.74 -14.92 -8.88
CA ASN A 167 4.79 -13.91 -8.87
C ASN A 167 4.25 -12.53 -9.33
N PRO A 168 4.87 -11.41 -8.92
CA PRO A 168 4.38 -10.07 -9.25
C PRO A 168 4.28 -9.80 -10.76
N GLN A 169 5.19 -10.33 -11.57
CA GLN A 169 5.22 -10.14 -13.02
C GLN A 169 4.03 -10.81 -13.72
N GLU A 170 3.63 -12.01 -13.30
CA GLU A 170 2.43 -12.69 -13.82
C GLU A 170 1.16 -11.85 -13.57
N ILE A 171 1.08 -11.22 -12.39
CA ILE A 171 -0.05 -10.34 -12.07
C ILE A 171 0.02 -9.04 -12.89
N ALA A 172 1.22 -8.47 -13.05
CA ALA A 172 1.43 -7.29 -13.89
C ALA A 172 0.98 -7.53 -15.33
N GLU A 173 1.40 -8.65 -15.92
CA GLU A 173 1.02 -9.04 -17.28
C GLU A 173 -0.48 -9.24 -17.41
N HIS A 174 -1.11 -9.90 -16.43
CA HIS A 174 -2.55 -10.11 -16.45
C HIS A 174 -3.33 -8.78 -16.37
N ILE A 175 -2.95 -7.87 -15.47
CA ILE A 175 -3.59 -6.55 -15.34
C ILE A 175 -3.39 -5.74 -16.63
N ASN A 176 -2.19 -5.75 -17.19
CA ASN A 176 -1.89 -5.07 -18.46
C ASN A 176 -2.76 -5.62 -19.61
N ASN A 177 -2.95 -6.94 -19.69
CA ASN A 177 -3.80 -7.57 -20.70
C ASN A 177 -5.27 -7.19 -20.53
N ILE A 178 -5.78 -7.14 -19.29
CA ILE A 178 -7.15 -6.65 -19.01
C ILE A 178 -7.29 -5.22 -19.52
N PHE A 179 -6.33 -4.35 -19.22
CA PHE A 179 -6.36 -2.95 -19.64
C PHE A 179 -6.36 -2.80 -21.17
N ILE A 180 -5.48 -3.53 -21.88
CA ILE A 180 -5.43 -3.54 -23.36
C ILE A 180 -6.73 -4.06 -23.97
N ASN A 181 -7.34 -5.09 -23.39
CA ASN A 181 -8.58 -5.66 -23.91
C ASN A 181 -9.76 -4.72 -23.70
N VAL A 182 -9.84 -4.03 -22.55
CA VAL A 182 -10.89 -3.04 -22.29
C VAL A 182 -10.74 -1.85 -23.23
N SER A 183 -9.52 -1.33 -23.45
CA SER A 183 -9.33 -0.18 -24.34
C SER A 183 -9.66 -0.49 -25.81
N ARG A 184 -9.28 -1.66 -26.34
CA ARG A 184 -9.63 -2.07 -27.72
C ARG A 184 -11.13 -2.20 -27.97
N ASN A 185 -11.90 -2.61 -26.96
CA ASN A 185 -13.34 -2.78 -27.09
C ASN A 185 -14.13 -1.46 -26.95
N LEU A 186 -13.49 -0.37 -26.53
CA LEU A 186 -14.08 0.97 -26.40
C LEU A 186 -13.81 1.88 -27.61
N GLU A 187 -13.03 1.42 -28.60
CA GLU A 187 -12.80 2.12 -29.88
C GLU A 187 -13.86 1.81 -30.96
N LEU A 188 -15.02 1.27 -30.56
CA LEU A 188 -16.21 1.06 -31.41
C LEU A 188 -17.28 2.13 -31.15
#